data_AF-A0A0P7YLN3-F1
#
_entry.id   AF-A0A0P7YLN3-F1
#
_cell.length_a   1.000
_cell.length_b   1.000
_cell.length_c   1.000
_cell.angle_alpha   90.00
_cell.angle_beta   90.00
_cell.angle_gamma   90.00
#
_symmetry.space_group_name_H-M   'P 1'
#
loop_
_entity.id
_entity.type
_entity.pdbx_description
1 polymer ?
#
loop_
_entity_poly.entity_id
_entity_poly.type
_entity_poly.pdbx_seq_one_letter_code
_entity_poly.pdbx_strand_id
1 'polypeptide(L)'
;MKVHFLEPGFAISDEVTLEDFPAIRRQGFKAVICNRRDGEEGYEREDIFRQAAEQAGLQWFCVPVASGEYTEADVDAFGKALDNAPSPILGFCRTGRRAVHMWAQSRALDPQCNIPMLLGAAHEAGHDPQPIRDLLGKAG
;
A
#
# COMPACT_ATOMS: atom_id res chain seq x y z
N MET A 1 -2.73 9.68 -10.65
CA MET A 1 -2.59 9.63 -9.18
C MET A 1 -3.87 10.11 -8.47
N LYS A 2 -4.74 9.18 -8.06
CA LYS A 2 -5.88 9.45 -7.15
C LYS A 2 -5.57 8.89 -5.76
N VAL A 3 -5.69 9.73 -4.74
CA VAL A 3 -5.38 9.36 -3.35
C VAL A 3 -6.67 9.04 -2.59
N HIS A 4 -6.72 7.87 -1.96
CA HIS A 4 -7.83 7.44 -1.11
C HIS A 4 -7.32 7.01 0.26
N PHE A 5 -7.84 7.62 1.34
CA PHE A 5 -7.52 7.20 2.70
C PHE A 5 -8.31 5.94 3.05
N LEU A 6 -7.61 4.95 3.60
CA LEU A 6 -8.22 3.72 4.13
C LEU A 6 -8.38 3.81 5.66
N GLU A 7 -7.47 4.50 6.32
CA GLU A 7 -7.50 4.78 7.75
C GLU A 7 -6.75 6.09 8.04
N PRO A 8 -6.91 6.68 9.24
CA PRO A 8 -6.11 7.83 9.63
C PRO A 8 -4.62 7.54 9.50
N GLY A 9 -3.93 8.29 8.64
CA GLY A 9 -2.49 8.17 8.46
C GLY A 9 -2.04 7.18 7.38
N PHE A 10 -2.93 6.41 6.75
CA PHE A 10 -2.60 5.59 5.59
C PHE A 10 -3.59 5.80 4.44
N ALA A 11 -3.02 6.13 3.28
CA ALA A 11 -3.74 6.25 2.03
C ALA A 11 -3.12 5.36 0.95
N ILE A 12 -3.88 5.12 -0.11
CA ILE A 12 -3.40 4.43 -1.30
C ILE A 12 -3.55 5.30 -2.55
N SER A 13 -2.73 5.01 -3.56
CA SER A 13 -2.88 5.58 -4.91
C SER A 13 -2.63 4.56 -6.02
N ASP A 14 -3.25 4.84 -7.16
CA ASP A 14 -2.90 4.30 -8.47
C ASP A 14 -1.82 5.13 -9.17
N GLU A 15 -1.18 4.52 -10.17
CA GLU A 15 -0.37 5.20 -11.20
C GLU A 15 0.66 6.20 -10.65
N VAL A 16 1.42 5.83 -9.63
CA VAL A 16 2.52 6.66 -9.13
C VAL A 16 3.74 6.53 -10.05
N THR A 17 4.21 7.66 -10.56
CA THR A 17 5.38 7.82 -11.41
C THR A 17 6.53 8.52 -10.66
N LEU A 18 7.72 8.57 -11.27
CA LEU A 18 8.88 9.26 -10.69
C LEU A 18 8.63 10.75 -10.44
N GLU A 19 7.78 11.37 -11.25
CA GLU A 19 7.50 12.81 -11.23
C GLU A 19 6.49 13.20 -10.14
N ASP A 20 5.78 12.21 -9.58
CA ASP A 20 4.74 12.44 -8.58
C ASP A 20 5.30 12.66 -7.16
N PHE A 21 6.51 12.18 -6.85
CA PHE A 21 7.05 12.22 -5.49
C PHE A 21 7.12 13.63 -4.87
N PRO A 22 7.52 14.71 -5.59
CA PRO A 22 7.42 16.07 -5.07
C PRO A 22 5.98 16.48 -4.73
N ALA A 23 4.99 16.06 -5.51
CA ALA A 23 3.59 16.35 -5.24
C ALA A 23 3.08 15.55 -4.03
N ILE A 24 3.46 14.28 -3.90
CA ILE A 24 3.17 13.43 -2.74
C ILE A 24 3.69 14.09 -1.46
N ARG A 25 4.96 14.57 -1.46
CA ARG A 25 5.53 15.28 -0.31
C ARG A 25 4.77 16.57 0.03
N ARG A 26 4.36 17.35 -0.97
CA ARG A 26 3.59 18.58 -0.78
C ARG A 26 2.19 18.33 -0.19
N GLN A 27 1.60 17.17 -0.47
CA GLN A 27 0.34 16.75 0.15
C GLN A 27 0.49 16.35 1.63
N GLY A 28 1.73 16.32 2.15
CA GLY A 28 2.02 16.10 3.57
C GLY A 28 2.40 14.67 3.92
N PHE A 29 2.42 13.75 2.95
CA PHE A 29 2.95 12.40 3.16
C PHE A 29 4.42 12.46 3.55
N LYS A 30 4.81 11.57 4.47
CA LYS A 30 6.19 11.44 4.97
C LYS A 30 6.87 10.17 4.51
N ALA A 31 6.10 9.15 4.14
CA ALA A 31 6.59 7.89 3.64
C ALA A 31 5.72 7.33 2.51
N VAL A 32 6.32 6.45 1.72
CA VAL A 32 5.63 5.66 0.68
C VAL A 32 5.93 4.18 0.84
N ILE A 33 4.95 3.33 0.55
CA ILE A 33 5.12 1.87 0.50
C ILE A 33 4.82 1.39 -0.92
N CYS A 34 5.83 0.88 -1.62
CA CYS A 34 5.69 0.32 -2.96
C CYS A 34 5.40 -1.18 -2.90
N ASN A 35 4.45 -1.65 -3.70
CA ASN A 35 4.17 -3.08 -3.85
C ASN A 35 4.40 -3.62 -5.26
N ARG A 36 5.20 -2.92 -6.05
CA ARG A 36 5.56 -3.30 -7.43
C ARG A 36 6.84 -4.11 -7.44
N ARG A 37 6.95 -5.03 -8.38
CA ARG A 37 8.19 -5.74 -8.71
C ARG A 37 8.92 -5.03 -9.84
N ASP A 38 10.23 -5.15 -9.84
CA ASP A 38 11.08 -4.70 -10.94
C ASP A 38 10.62 -5.30 -12.29
N GLY A 39 10.73 -4.50 -13.34
CA GLY A 39 10.34 -4.87 -14.70
C GLY A 39 8.84 -4.79 -14.99
N GLU A 40 8.02 -4.31 -14.07
CA GLU A 40 6.62 -4.01 -14.37
C GLU A 40 6.48 -2.77 -15.26
N GLU A 41 5.41 -2.69 -16.05
CA GLU A 41 5.13 -1.55 -16.94
C GLU A 41 5.14 -0.20 -16.20
N GLY A 42 6.09 0.69 -16.52
CA GLY A 42 6.25 1.95 -15.81
C GLY A 42 6.84 1.82 -14.40
N TYR A 43 7.52 0.70 -14.09
CA TYR A 43 8.35 0.50 -12.91
C TYR A 43 9.50 -0.45 -13.24
N GLU A 44 10.58 0.14 -13.76
CA GLU A 44 11.73 -0.62 -14.25
C GLU A 44 12.50 -1.28 -13.12
N ARG A 45 12.94 -0.50 -12.13
CA ARG A 45 13.72 -0.95 -10.99
C ARG A 45 13.41 -0.12 -9.74
N GLU A 46 13.37 -0.77 -8.59
CA GLU A 46 13.11 -0.14 -7.30
C GLU A 46 14.10 0.98 -6.98
N ASP A 47 15.39 0.79 -7.27
CA ASP A 47 16.45 1.73 -6.90
C ASP A 47 16.20 3.14 -7.46
N ILE A 48 15.67 3.23 -8.69
CA ILE A 48 15.32 4.49 -9.35
C ILE A 48 14.17 5.20 -8.61
N PHE A 49 13.11 4.47 -8.26
CA PHE A 49 11.95 5.04 -7.57
C PHE A 49 12.27 5.43 -6.13
N ARG A 50 13.03 4.58 -5.43
CA ARG A 50 13.54 4.89 -4.09
C ARG A 50 14.34 6.19 -4.09
N GLN A 51 15.28 6.33 -5.03
CA GLN A 51 16.11 7.53 -5.11
C GLN A 51 15.27 8.79 -5.36
N ALA A 52 14.26 8.72 -6.24
CA ALA A 52 13.36 9.85 -6.50
C ALA A 52 12.49 10.21 -5.28
N ALA A 53 11.98 9.21 -4.55
CA ALA A 53 11.22 9.42 -3.32
C ALA A 53 12.08 10.08 -2.23
N GLU A 54 13.29 9.58 -2.01
CA GLU A 54 14.24 10.12 -1.03
C GLU A 54 14.66 11.55 -1.36
N GLN A 55 14.91 11.87 -2.64
CA GLN A 55 15.18 13.23 -3.11
C GLN A 55 14.01 14.18 -2.87
N ALA A 56 12.77 13.68 -2.95
CA ALA A 56 11.58 14.44 -2.59
C ALA A 56 11.35 14.54 -1.06
N GLY A 57 12.20 13.92 -0.24
CA GLY A 57 12.10 13.93 1.22
C GLY A 57 11.03 12.99 1.77
N LEU A 58 10.75 11.88 1.07
CA LEU A 58 9.88 10.80 1.51
C LEU A 58 10.73 9.60 1.94
N GLN A 59 10.34 8.95 3.05
CA GLN A 59 10.93 7.65 3.38
C GLN A 59 10.35 6.56 2.49
N TRP A 60 11.21 5.64 2.04
CA TRP A 60 10.86 4.57 1.13
C TRP A 60 10.77 3.22 1.82
N PHE A 61 9.68 2.50 1.56
CA PHE A 61 9.49 1.10 1.93
C PHE A 61 9.02 0.34 0.70
N CYS A 62 9.43 -0.92 0.57
CA CYS A 62 9.03 -1.77 -0.55
C CYS A 62 8.71 -3.19 -0.06
N VAL A 63 7.57 -3.70 -0.48
CA VAL A 63 7.14 -5.10 -0.30
C VAL A 63 6.66 -5.60 -1.66
N PRO A 64 7.59 -6.08 -2.52
CA PRO A 64 7.32 -6.34 -3.93
C PRO A 64 6.57 -7.68 -4.11
N VAL A 65 5.33 -7.64 -4.59
CA VAL A 65 4.45 -8.83 -4.69
C VAL A 65 3.70 -8.93 -6.02
N ALA A 66 3.31 -10.15 -6.40
CA ALA A 66 2.32 -10.35 -7.46
C ALA A 66 0.92 -9.96 -6.98
N SER A 67 0.05 -9.60 -7.91
CA SER A 67 -1.33 -9.31 -7.52
C SER A 67 -2.09 -10.60 -7.24
N GLY A 68 -2.59 -10.76 -6.01
CA GLY A 68 -3.32 -11.94 -5.56
C GLY A 68 -2.44 -13.07 -5.02
N GLU A 69 -1.12 -12.89 -5.04
CA GLU A 69 -0.15 -13.85 -4.50
C GLU A 69 0.62 -13.15 -3.37
N TYR A 70 0.15 -13.36 -2.14
CA TYR A 70 0.73 -12.76 -0.94
C TYR A 70 1.03 -13.88 0.05
N THR A 71 2.28 -13.94 0.51
CA THR A 71 2.65 -14.84 1.60
C THR A 71 2.39 -14.17 2.95
N GLU A 72 2.33 -14.95 4.02
CA GLU A 72 2.24 -14.42 5.39
C GLU A 72 3.42 -13.47 5.69
N ALA A 73 4.63 -13.80 5.21
CA ALA A 73 5.81 -12.98 5.36
C ALA A 73 5.67 -11.61 4.65
N ASP A 74 5.01 -11.56 3.48
CA ASP A 74 4.74 -10.30 2.77
C ASP A 74 3.76 -9.43 3.55
N VAL A 75 2.70 -10.05 4.07
CA VAL A 75 1.68 -9.36 4.90
C VAL A 75 2.31 -8.80 6.18
N ASP A 76 3.15 -9.59 6.85
CA ASP A 76 3.89 -9.16 8.04
C ASP A 76 4.87 -8.03 7.74
N ALA A 77 5.60 -8.13 6.63
CA ALA A 77 6.54 -7.08 6.21
C ALA A 77 5.80 -5.77 5.91
N PHE A 78 4.63 -5.85 5.26
CA PHE A 78 3.79 -4.71 4.98
C PHE A 78 3.22 -4.08 6.26
N GLY A 79 2.71 -4.90 7.19
CA GLY A 79 2.23 -4.43 8.49
C GLY A 79 3.32 -3.73 9.29
N LYS A 80 4.53 -4.31 9.34
CA LYS A 80 5.71 -3.68 9.97
C LYS A 80 6.07 -2.35 9.29
N ALA A 81 5.98 -2.26 7.98
CA ALA A 81 6.22 -0.99 7.28
C ALA A 81 5.15 0.05 7.65
N LEU A 82 3.87 -0.32 7.71
CA LEU A 82 2.79 0.56 8.14
C LEU A 82 3.00 1.11 9.55
N ASP A 83 3.41 0.26 10.50
CA ASP A 83 3.50 0.64 11.91
C ASP A 83 4.78 1.43 12.24
N ASN A 84 5.86 1.23 11.49
CA ASN A 84 7.15 1.90 11.72
C ASN A 84 7.39 3.13 10.85
N ALA A 85 6.69 3.27 9.72
CA ALA A 85 6.87 4.41 8.84
C ALA A 85 6.25 5.69 9.43
N PRO A 86 6.84 6.87 9.17
CA PRO A 86 6.29 8.13 9.60
C PRO A 86 4.98 8.41 8.84
N SER A 87 3.90 8.65 9.57
CA SER A 87 2.60 8.99 9.01
C SER A 87 2.46 10.48 8.69
N PRO A 88 1.71 10.88 7.64
CA PRO A 88 0.92 10.02 6.74
C PRO A 88 1.76 9.22 5.73
N ILE A 89 1.30 8.01 5.42
CA ILE A 89 1.92 7.04 4.51
C ILE A 89 1.07 6.91 3.24
N LEU A 90 1.71 6.85 2.07
CA LEU A 90 1.05 6.52 0.80
C LEU A 90 1.51 5.15 0.27
N GLY A 91 0.61 4.17 0.28
CA GLY A 91 0.82 2.88 -0.37
C GLY A 91 0.48 2.93 -1.86
N PHE A 92 1.26 2.31 -2.72
CA PHE A 92 0.92 2.26 -4.14
C PHE A 92 1.41 0.99 -4.84
N CYS A 93 0.73 0.70 -5.94
CA CYS A 93 1.22 -0.24 -6.93
C CYS A 93 0.83 0.25 -8.33
N ARG A 94 0.40 -0.63 -9.23
CA ARG A 94 -0.14 -0.21 -10.53
C ARG A 94 -1.54 0.38 -10.41
N THR A 95 -2.42 -0.29 -9.64
CA THR A 95 -3.85 0.05 -9.55
C THR A 95 -4.31 0.21 -8.10
N GLY A 96 -3.41 0.41 -7.14
CA GLY A 96 -3.74 0.44 -5.69
C GLY A 96 -4.08 -0.91 -5.04
N ARG A 97 -4.59 -1.88 -5.81
CA ARG A 97 -5.15 -3.15 -5.31
C ARG A 97 -4.25 -3.95 -4.38
N ARG A 98 -2.94 -4.10 -4.70
CA ARG A 98 -1.99 -4.83 -3.84
C ARG A 98 -1.83 -4.18 -2.47
N ALA A 99 -1.78 -2.86 -2.42
CA ALA A 99 -1.65 -2.11 -1.17
C ALA A 99 -2.90 -2.29 -0.30
N VAL A 100 -4.10 -2.21 -0.90
CA VAL A 100 -5.36 -2.45 -0.17
C VAL A 100 -5.44 -3.89 0.36
N HIS A 101 -5.08 -4.88 -0.45
CA HIS A 101 -5.11 -6.28 -0.03
C HIS A 101 -4.14 -6.57 1.12
N MET A 102 -2.91 -6.04 1.07
CA MET A 102 -1.93 -6.26 2.14
C MET A 102 -2.26 -5.44 3.39
N TRP A 103 -2.76 -4.21 3.25
CA TRP A 103 -3.32 -3.45 4.38
C TRP A 103 -4.42 -4.25 5.07
N ALA A 104 -5.40 -4.74 4.29
CA ALA A 104 -6.52 -5.51 4.80
C ALA A 104 -6.07 -6.76 5.57
N GLN A 105 -5.19 -7.56 4.99
CA GLN A 105 -4.65 -8.76 5.64
C GLN A 105 -3.84 -8.41 6.89
N SER A 106 -2.98 -7.39 6.82
CA SER A 106 -2.13 -7.01 7.97
C SER A 106 -2.96 -6.50 9.15
N ARG A 107 -4.01 -5.71 8.91
CA ARG A 107 -4.91 -5.24 9.97
C ARG A 107 -5.77 -6.36 10.53
N ALA A 108 -6.19 -7.31 9.69
CA ALA A 108 -6.96 -8.47 10.13
C ALA A 108 -6.18 -9.47 11.02
N LEU A 109 -4.86 -9.34 11.12
CA LEU A 109 -4.05 -10.10 12.10
C LEU A 109 -4.35 -9.67 13.55
N ASP A 110 -4.86 -8.45 13.76
CA ASP A 110 -5.34 -8.04 15.08
C ASP A 110 -6.71 -8.69 15.37
N PRO A 111 -6.83 -9.51 16.43
CA PRO A 111 -8.11 -10.13 16.81
C PRO A 111 -9.24 -9.13 17.11
N GLN A 112 -8.90 -7.85 17.36
CA GLN A 112 -9.86 -6.77 17.60
C GLN A 112 -10.29 -6.05 16.31
N CYS A 113 -9.72 -6.42 15.16
CA CYS A 113 -10.02 -5.77 13.89
C CYS A 113 -11.50 -5.91 13.52
N ASN A 114 -12.15 -4.78 13.24
CA ASN A 114 -13.52 -4.74 12.72
C ASN A 114 -13.53 -5.02 11.22
N ILE A 115 -13.61 -6.30 10.84
CA ILE A 115 -13.60 -6.73 9.43
C ILE A 115 -14.67 -6.03 8.57
N PRO A 116 -15.94 -5.87 9.01
CA PRO A 116 -16.92 -5.08 8.26
C PRO A 116 -16.48 -3.65 7.95
N MET A 117 -15.93 -2.92 8.93
CA MET A 117 -15.44 -1.55 8.70
C MET A 117 -14.24 -1.52 7.73
N LEU A 118 -13.32 -2.47 7.89
CA LEU A 118 -12.15 -2.61 7.02
C LEU A 118 -12.55 -2.81 5.55
N LEU A 119 -13.52 -3.70 5.30
CA LEU A 119 -14.05 -3.94 3.96
C LEU A 119 -14.81 -2.72 3.42
N GLY A 120 -15.51 -1.98 4.30
CA GLY A 120 -16.15 -0.71 3.98
C GLY A 120 -15.16 0.33 3.49
N ALA A 121 -14.06 0.54 4.20
CA ALA A 121 -13.00 1.47 3.80
C ALA A 121 -12.34 1.08 2.47
N ALA A 122 -12.10 -0.20 2.23
CA ALA A 122 -11.62 -0.67 0.93
C ALA A 122 -12.62 -0.36 -0.21
N HIS A 123 -13.91 -0.55 0.05
CA HIS A 123 -14.97 -0.23 -0.90
C HIS A 123 -15.07 1.27 -1.21
N GLU A 124 -15.02 2.12 -0.17
CA GLU A 124 -15.01 3.58 -0.30
C GLU A 124 -13.78 4.10 -1.07
N ALA A 125 -12.65 3.39 -0.98
CA ALA A 125 -11.46 3.64 -1.78
C ALA A 125 -11.56 3.12 -3.24
N GLY A 126 -12.72 2.59 -3.65
CA GLY A 126 -12.97 2.15 -5.02
C GLY A 126 -12.52 0.71 -5.33
N HIS A 127 -12.27 -0.11 -4.31
CA HIS A 127 -11.87 -1.51 -4.48
C HIS A 127 -13.01 -2.46 -4.15
N ASP A 128 -13.18 -3.51 -4.95
CA ASP A 128 -14.15 -4.58 -4.66
C ASP A 128 -13.73 -5.30 -3.35
N PRO A 129 -14.60 -5.34 -2.32
CA PRO A 129 -14.29 -6.02 -1.07
C PRO A 129 -14.35 -7.55 -1.17
N GLN A 130 -14.95 -8.14 -2.22
CA GLN A 130 -15.11 -9.60 -2.31
C GLN A 130 -13.77 -10.35 -2.38
N PRO A 131 -12.79 -9.97 -3.24
CA PRO A 131 -11.46 -10.58 -3.22
C PRO A 131 -10.75 -10.47 -1.87
N ILE A 132 -10.95 -9.36 -1.15
CA ILE A 132 -10.36 -9.16 0.18
C ILE A 132 -10.98 -10.14 1.17
N ARG A 133 -12.30 -10.27 1.17
CA ARG A 133 -13.02 -11.24 2.01
C ARG A 133 -12.52 -12.67 1.78
N ASP A 134 -12.31 -13.05 0.51
CA ASP A 134 -11.82 -14.38 0.16
C ASP A 134 -10.38 -14.62 0.63
N LEU A 135 -9.53 -13.59 0.62
CA LEU A 135 -8.17 -13.65 1.17
C LEU A 135 -8.20 -13.84 2.70
N LEU A 136 -9.04 -13.08 3.39
CA LEU A 136 -9.16 -13.15 4.85
C LEU A 136 -9.75 -14.48 5.33
N GLY A 137 -10.68 -15.07 4.57
CA GLY A 137 -11.28 -16.37 4.91
C GLY A 137 -10.35 -17.58 4.74
N LYS A 138 -9.20 -17.41 4.08
CA LYS A 138 -8.19 -18.47 3.90
C LYS A 138 -7.12 -18.50 4.99
N ALA A 139 -7.08 -17.49 5.86
CA ALA A 139 -6.11 -17.38 6.94
C ALA A 139 -6.51 -18.15 8.22
N GLY A 140 -7.40 -19.14 8.10
CA GLY A 140 -7.95 -19.94 9.20
C GLY A 140 -7.81 -21.43 8.99
#